data_AF-A0A2T3AXP7-F1
#
_entry.id   AF-A0A2T3AXP7-F1
#
_cell.length_a   1.000
_cell.length_b   1.000
_cell.length_c   1.000
_cell.angle_alpha   90.00
_cell.angle_beta   90.00
_cell.angle_gamma   90.00
#
_symmetry.space_group_name_H-M   'P 1'
#
loop_
_entity.id
_entity.type
_entity.pdbx_description
1 polymer ?
#
loop_
_entity_poly.entity_id
_entity_poly.type
_entity_poly.pdbx_seq_one_letter_code
_entity_poly.pdbx_strand_id
1 'polypeptide(L)'
;MPPRSENPRLSRTPSGRDKNEAKATRDSLGGSLPSESSHFLDTTTHIQQTNLSPSPEILQEAIELLQLEASKCFPDSGLPCDIPIFQFWLTKTPQYISERLQALYYRGRIQSTLLDTFTVLIQRGFITLDSLRKPIALWTGSDAVSTITDLLTTFDVLAKEVQFDIDNKKPHPLWESYTMFEATNWLSTLIARSCADVATLFETIEVSNYLGGRNKAAFERYQEKSPNKRFDCNADERATADGTTPMNYFGFWLPHGLGNKSEHEIRLEIMSCVKRFDNIERVYKSFFDIPDDRSLFVASEGGTGKVNQVKGDAEYPDDTLLRADQQAK
;
A
#
# COMPACT_ATOMS: atom_id res chain seq x y z
N MET A 1 -8.83 56.18 -25.29
CA MET A 1 -8.69 55.69 -23.90
C MET A 1 -9.99 54.99 -23.52
N PRO A 2 -10.01 53.66 -23.32
CA PRO A 2 -11.20 52.96 -22.84
C PRO A 2 -11.26 52.96 -21.30
N PRO A 3 -12.44 52.76 -20.68
CA PRO A 3 -12.57 52.78 -19.24
C PRO A 3 -12.13 51.44 -18.62
N ARG A 4 -11.52 51.54 -17.43
CA ARG A 4 -11.10 50.41 -16.58
C ARG A 4 -12.33 49.69 -16.02
N SER A 5 -12.39 48.37 -16.19
CA SER A 5 -13.32 47.50 -15.45
C SER A 5 -12.76 47.22 -14.05
N GLU A 6 -13.54 47.52 -13.03
CA GLU A 6 -13.25 47.16 -11.64
C GLU A 6 -13.63 45.69 -11.39
N ASN A 7 -12.70 44.89 -10.86
CA ASN A 7 -12.94 43.52 -10.41
C ASN A 7 -13.63 43.53 -9.03
N PRO A 8 -14.68 42.71 -8.81
CA PRO A 8 -15.27 42.58 -7.48
C PRO A 8 -14.39 41.69 -6.57
N ARG A 9 -14.04 42.24 -5.41
CA ARG A 9 -13.37 41.53 -4.31
C ARG A 9 -14.34 40.49 -3.71
N LEU A 10 -13.95 39.22 -3.78
CA LEU A 10 -14.59 38.14 -3.02
C LEU A 10 -14.15 38.22 -1.56
N SER A 11 -15.10 38.50 -0.68
CA SER A 11 -14.96 38.46 0.78
C SER A 11 -14.87 37.01 1.27
N ARG A 12 -13.76 36.65 1.92
CA ARG A 12 -13.62 35.39 2.68
C ARG A 12 -14.33 35.54 4.03
N THR A 13 -15.31 34.68 4.29
CA THR A 13 -15.83 34.44 5.64
C THR A 13 -14.97 33.39 6.35
N PRO A 14 -14.63 33.58 7.65
CA PRO A 14 -13.92 32.56 8.41
C PRO A 14 -14.94 31.57 8.99
N SER A 15 -14.86 30.31 8.54
CA SER A 15 -15.57 29.19 9.19
C SER A 15 -14.78 28.77 10.43
N GLY A 16 -15.33 29.07 11.60
CA GLY A 16 -14.82 28.59 12.88
C GLY A 16 -15.09 27.10 13.02
N ARG A 17 -14.04 26.28 12.92
CA ARG A 17 -14.07 24.90 13.42
C ARG A 17 -13.54 24.87 14.85
N ASP A 18 -14.38 24.31 15.73
CA ASP A 18 -14.11 24.09 17.13
C ASP A 18 -12.81 23.31 17.35
N LYS A 19 -11.93 23.87 18.20
CA LYS A 19 -10.62 23.30 18.54
C LYS A 19 -10.66 22.36 19.74
N ASN A 20 -11.84 21.93 20.19
CA ASN A 20 -12.01 21.21 21.46
C ASN A 20 -12.30 19.70 21.34
N GLU A 21 -12.46 19.14 20.14
CA GLU A 21 -12.63 17.68 19.96
C GLU A 21 -11.31 16.92 19.72
N ALA A 22 -10.20 17.61 19.45
CA ALA A 22 -8.92 16.95 19.12
C ALA A 22 -8.12 16.42 20.34
N LYS A 23 -8.68 16.47 21.55
CA LYS A 23 -7.96 16.14 22.80
C LYS A 23 -8.37 14.82 23.47
N ALA A 24 -9.42 14.15 22.98
CA ALA A 24 -9.93 12.92 23.59
C ALA A 24 -9.44 11.61 22.94
N THR A 25 -8.66 11.67 21.86
CA THR A 25 -8.21 10.48 21.09
C THR A 25 -6.72 10.18 21.28
N ARG A 26 -6.07 10.71 22.33
CA ARG A 26 -4.60 10.72 22.45
C ARG A 26 -4.02 9.63 23.37
N ASP A 27 -4.86 8.91 24.12
CA ASP A 27 -4.37 8.02 25.21
C ASP A 27 -4.55 6.51 24.97
N SER A 28 -4.91 6.05 23.75
CA SER A 28 -5.19 4.62 23.48
C SER A 28 -4.32 3.93 22.43
N LEU A 29 -3.26 4.55 21.90
CA LEU A 29 -2.47 3.98 20.78
C LEU A 29 -0.95 3.84 21.08
N GLY A 30 -0.54 3.90 22.35
CA GLY A 30 0.85 3.79 22.76
C GLY A 30 1.36 2.36 22.86
N GLY A 31 1.50 1.67 21.73
CA GLY A 31 2.17 0.37 21.62
C GLY A 31 3.15 0.38 20.45
N SER A 32 4.45 0.27 20.73
CA SER A 32 5.48 0.13 19.69
C SER A 32 5.33 -1.24 19.04
N LEU A 33 5.06 -1.25 17.73
CA LEU A 33 5.00 -2.46 16.91
C LEU A 33 6.41 -3.05 16.75
N PRO A 34 6.62 -4.36 16.98
CA PRO A 34 7.83 -5.00 16.54
C PRO A 34 7.93 -4.96 15.01
N SER A 35 9.16 -4.89 14.52
CA SER A 35 9.51 -4.85 13.11
C SER A 35 8.95 -6.04 12.31
N GLU A 36 7.90 -5.80 11.52
CA GLU A 36 7.22 -6.77 10.62
C GLU A 36 8.17 -7.62 9.77
N SER A 37 9.32 -7.08 9.40
CA SER A 37 10.30 -7.77 8.55
C SER A 37 11.06 -8.91 9.25
N SER A 38 11.23 -8.85 10.59
CA SER A 38 11.96 -9.88 11.32
C SER A 38 11.13 -11.17 11.43
N HIS A 39 9.86 -11.04 11.81
CA HIS A 39 8.95 -12.18 11.90
C HIS A 39 8.60 -12.76 10.53
N PHE A 40 8.49 -11.93 9.48
CA PHE A 40 8.37 -12.44 8.12
C PHE A 40 9.59 -13.27 7.74
N LEU A 41 10.82 -12.75 7.92
CA LEU A 41 12.04 -13.51 7.64
C LEU A 41 12.15 -14.80 8.45
N ASP A 42 11.77 -14.79 9.73
CA ASP A 42 11.73 -15.99 10.57
C ASP A 42 10.72 -17.01 10.02
N THR A 43 9.56 -16.53 9.57
CA THR A 43 8.52 -17.36 8.94
C THR A 43 9.00 -17.93 7.61
N THR A 44 9.63 -17.12 6.75
CA THR A 44 10.17 -17.57 5.45
C THR A 44 11.32 -18.54 5.64
N THR A 45 12.18 -18.31 6.64
CA THR A 45 13.26 -19.23 7.03
C THR A 45 12.68 -20.56 7.52
N HIS A 46 11.61 -20.52 8.31
CA HIS A 46 10.92 -21.72 8.76
C HIS A 46 10.30 -22.49 7.59
N ILE A 47 9.62 -21.78 6.67
CA ILE A 47 9.04 -22.34 5.45
C ILE A 47 10.11 -23.02 4.58
N GLN A 48 11.30 -22.42 4.44
CA GLN A 48 12.41 -23.00 3.68
C GLN A 48 12.97 -24.29 4.31
N GLN A 49 12.75 -24.50 5.61
CA GLN A 49 13.22 -25.67 6.35
C GLN A 49 12.17 -26.79 6.43
N THR A 50 10.90 -26.48 6.20
CA THR A 50 9.82 -27.47 6.18
C THR A 50 9.75 -28.21 4.84
N ASN A 51 9.69 -29.55 4.88
CA ASN A 51 9.40 -30.36 3.70
C ASN A 51 7.97 -30.06 3.22
N LEU A 52 7.84 -29.27 2.15
CA LEU A 52 6.55 -28.93 1.57
C LEU A 52 5.86 -30.19 1.03
N SER A 53 4.74 -30.57 1.65
CA SER A 53 3.87 -31.65 1.18
C SER A 53 2.41 -31.22 1.28
N PRO A 54 2.00 -30.14 0.58
CA PRO A 54 0.61 -29.69 0.58
C PRO A 54 -0.30 -30.78 0.01
N SER A 55 -1.55 -30.83 0.47
CA SER A 55 -2.54 -31.76 -0.10
C SER A 55 -2.79 -31.43 -1.59
N PRO A 56 -3.27 -32.39 -2.40
CA PRO A 56 -3.61 -32.13 -3.79
C PRO A 56 -4.60 -30.97 -3.99
N GLU A 57 -5.55 -30.81 -3.07
CA GLU A 57 -6.55 -29.73 -3.08
C GLU A 57 -5.89 -28.36 -2.87
N ILE A 58 -5.03 -28.24 -1.84
CA ILE A 58 -4.30 -26.99 -1.53
C ILE A 58 -3.36 -26.63 -2.68
N LEU A 59 -2.67 -27.61 -3.27
CA LEU A 59 -1.80 -27.39 -4.42
C LEU A 59 -2.59 -26.88 -5.64
N GLN A 60 -3.75 -27.47 -5.91
CA GLN A 60 -4.61 -27.06 -7.01
C GLN A 60 -5.16 -25.64 -6.82
N GLU A 61 -5.60 -25.32 -5.60
CA GLU A 61 -6.06 -23.97 -5.25
C GLU A 61 -4.95 -22.91 -5.43
N ALA A 62 -3.72 -23.22 -5.00
CA ALA A 62 -2.57 -22.37 -5.22
C ALA A 62 -2.28 -22.14 -6.72
N ILE A 63 -2.37 -23.20 -7.53
CA ILE A 63 -2.19 -23.10 -8.98
C ILE A 63 -3.27 -22.20 -9.59
N GLU A 64 -4.53 -22.34 -9.18
CA GLU A 64 -5.65 -21.54 -9.68
C GLU A 64 -5.50 -20.05 -9.31
N LEU A 65 -5.10 -19.76 -8.07
CA LEU A 65 -4.79 -18.38 -7.65
C LEU A 65 -3.68 -17.79 -8.52
N LEU A 66 -2.56 -18.50 -8.68
CA LEU A 66 -1.44 -18.02 -9.49
C LEU A 66 -1.90 -17.78 -10.93
N GLN A 67 -2.66 -18.69 -11.53
CA GLN A 67 -3.23 -18.53 -12.88
C GLN A 67 -4.13 -17.32 -13.00
N LEU A 68 -4.99 -17.09 -12.02
CA LEU A 68 -5.83 -15.91 -11.97
C LEU A 68 -4.97 -14.62 -11.93
N GLU A 69 -3.94 -14.59 -11.11
CA GLU A 69 -3.05 -13.42 -10.98
C GLU A 69 -2.20 -13.18 -12.23
N ALA A 70 -1.67 -14.24 -12.85
CA ALA A 70 -0.92 -14.14 -14.09
C ALA A 70 -1.79 -13.73 -15.29
N SER A 71 -3.07 -14.14 -15.34
CA SER A 71 -3.98 -13.73 -16.43
C SER A 71 -4.28 -12.24 -16.45
N LYS A 72 -4.00 -11.53 -15.35
CA LYS A 72 -4.11 -10.06 -15.25
C LYS A 72 -2.86 -9.34 -15.76
N CYS A 73 -1.81 -10.08 -16.11
CA CYS A 73 -0.53 -9.56 -16.58
C CYS A 73 -0.44 -9.60 -18.10
N PHE A 74 0.40 -8.74 -18.68
CA PHE A 74 0.74 -8.81 -20.11
C PHE A 74 2.02 -9.63 -20.31
N PRO A 75 1.96 -10.87 -20.82
CA PRO A 75 3.13 -11.74 -20.93
C PRO A 75 4.17 -11.21 -21.93
N ASP A 76 3.73 -10.55 -23.00
CA ASP A 76 4.60 -10.00 -24.06
C ASP A 76 5.28 -8.68 -23.67
N SER A 77 4.96 -8.17 -22.49
CA SER A 77 5.49 -6.91 -21.97
C SER A 77 6.06 -7.05 -20.57
N GLY A 78 6.34 -8.30 -20.17
CA GLY A 78 6.84 -8.64 -18.86
C GLY A 78 8.04 -7.80 -18.49
N LEU A 79 7.97 -7.17 -17.32
CA LEU A 79 9.13 -6.52 -16.74
C LEU A 79 10.25 -7.54 -16.59
N PRO A 80 11.53 -7.12 -16.68
CA PRO A 80 12.66 -8.01 -16.45
C PRO A 80 12.57 -8.80 -15.14
N CYS A 81 11.97 -8.20 -14.10
CA CYS A 81 11.78 -8.82 -12.78
C CYS A 81 10.76 -9.98 -12.76
N ASP A 82 9.86 -10.06 -13.75
CA ASP A 82 8.85 -11.13 -13.84
C ASP A 82 9.22 -12.23 -14.84
N ILE A 83 10.29 -12.04 -15.62
CA ILE A 83 10.80 -13.07 -16.53
C ILE A 83 10.99 -14.41 -15.79
N PRO A 84 11.61 -14.48 -14.60
CA PRO A 84 11.76 -15.75 -13.89
C PRO A 84 10.42 -16.37 -13.47
N ILE A 85 9.40 -15.56 -13.17
CA ILE A 85 8.05 -16.03 -12.80
C ILE A 85 7.42 -16.74 -14.00
N PHE A 86 7.52 -16.14 -15.19
CA PHE A 86 6.92 -16.67 -16.41
C PHE A 86 7.76 -17.76 -17.09
N GLN A 87 9.08 -17.72 -16.98
CA GLN A 87 9.99 -18.71 -17.58
C GLN A 87 9.68 -20.13 -17.10
N PHE A 88 9.30 -20.28 -15.83
CA PHE A 88 8.97 -21.57 -15.25
C PHE A 88 7.45 -21.80 -15.16
N TRP A 89 6.62 -20.95 -15.77
CA TRP A 89 5.16 -20.93 -15.56
C TRP A 89 4.47 -22.30 -15.69
N LEU A 90 4.91 -23.09 -16.68
CA LEU A 90 4.37 -24.42 -16.96
C LEU A 90 4.79 -25.48 -15.91
N THR A 91 5.82 -25.20 -15.12
CA THR A 91 6.28 -26.09 -14.06
C THR A 91 5.39 -25.95 -12.82
N LYS A 92 4.72 -27.05 -12.47
CA LYS A 92 3.73 -27.15 -11.38
C LYS A 92 4.23 -27.95 -10.16
N THR A 93 5.54 -28.08 -9.98
CA THR A 93 6.06 -28.76 -8.78
C THR A 93 5.83 -27.89 -7.54
N PRO A 94 5.62 -28.46 -6.34
CA PRO A 94 5.42 -27.70 -5.11
C PRO A 94 6.47 -26.63 -4.85
N GLN A 95 7.75 -26.88 -5.18
CA GLN A 95 8.84 -25.91 -5.01
C GLN A 95 8.62 -24.62 -5.81
N TYR A 96 8.38 -24.73 -7.12
CA TYR A 96 8.13 -23.54 -7.96
C TYR A 96 6.81 -22.83 -7.61
N ILE A 97 5.79 -23.58 -7.17
CA ILE A 97 4.53 -22.98 -6.70
C ILE A 97 4.78 -22.18 -5.42
N SER A 98 5.54 -22.74 -4.47
CA SER A 98 5.97 -22.08 -3.24
C SER A 98 6.68 -20.76 -3.50
N GLU A 99 7.67 -20.75 -4.41
CA GLU A 99 8.44 -19.54 -4.73
C GLU A 99 7.56 -18.43 -5.30
N ARG A 100 6.60 -18.78 -6.18
CA ARG A 100 5.66 -17.80 -6.76
C ARG A 100 4.65 -17.30 -5.76
N LEU A 101 4.14 -18.16 -4.88
CA LEU A 101 3.27 -17.75 -3.79
C LEU A 101 3.98 -16.82 -2.82
N GLN A 102 5.24 -17.10 -2.46
CA GLN A 102 6.05 -16.20 -1.64
C GLN A 102 6.22 -14.84 -2.31
N ALA A 103 6.52 -14.80 -3.61
CA ALA A 103 6.62 -13.55 -4.36
C ALA A 103 5.30 -12.77 -4.37
N LEU A 104 4.19 -13.44 -4.68
CA LEU A 104 2.87 -12.84 -4.74
C LEU A 104 2.44 -12.29 -3.37
N TYR A 105 2.58 -13.10 -2.32
CA TYR A 105 2.25 -12.72 -0.96
C TYR A 105 3.10 -11.55 -0.47
N TYR A 106 4.41 -11.60 -0.71
CA TYR A 106 5.32 -10.52 -0.31
C TYR A 106 4.98 -9.19 -0.97
N ARG A 107 4.80 -9.19 -2.30
CA ARG A 107 4.37 -8.01 -3.06
C ARG A 107 3.01 -7.52 -2.56
N GLY A 108 2.10 -8.44 -2.26
CA GLY A 108 0.77 -8.13 -1.73
C GLY A 108 0.85 -7.44 -0.37
N ARG A 109 1.69 -7.91 0.55
CA ARG A 109 1.85 -7.34 1.89
C ARG A 109 2.25 -5.86 1.82
N ILE A 110 3.29 -5.53 1.05
CA ILE A 110 3.77 -4.14 0.92
C ILE A 110 2.68 -3.26 0.31
N GLN A 111 2.01 -3.73 -0.74
CA GLN A 111 0.91 -3.01 -1.36
C GLN A 111 -0.27 -2.80 -0.40
N SER A 112 -0.63 -3.81 0.40
CA SER A 112 -1.70 -3.69 1.41
C SER A 112 -1.39 -2.60 2.44
N THR A 113 -0.17 -2.60 3.00
CA THR A 113 0.25 -1.57 3.95
C THR A 113 0.17 -0.15 3.37
N LEU A 114 0.55 0.00 2.09
CA LEU A 114 0.47 1.29 1.40
C LEU A 114 -0.97 1.68 1.05
N LEU A 115 -1.85 0.71 0.77
CA LEU A 115 -3.27 0.94 0.56
C LEU A 115 -3.97 1.38 1.86
N ASP A 116 -3.60 0.81 3.00
CA ASP A 116 -4.10 1.21 4.31
C ASP A 116 -3.66 2.64 4.64
N THR A 117 -2.38 2.95 4.39
CA THR A 117 -1.84 4.30 4.53
C THR A 117 -2.62 5.29 3.66
N PHE A 118 -2.84 4.96 2.39
CA PHE A 118 -3.66 5.76 1.47
C PHE A 118 -5.08 5.98 1.99
N THR A 119 -5.71 4.94 2.52
CA THR A 119 -7.09 4.99 3.05
C THR A 119 -7.18 5.95 4.22
N VAL A 120 -6.22 5.93 5.15
CA VAL A 120 -6.14 6.91 6.24
C VAL A 120 -5.95 8.33 5.70
N LEU A 121 -5.08 8.51 4.71
CA LEU A 121 -4.84 9.83 4.12
C LEU A 121 -6.10 10.41 3.44
N ILE A 122 -6.94 9.57 2.83
CA ILE A 122 -8.26 9.99 2.34
C ILE A 122 -9.19 10.38 3.49
N GLN A 123 -9.30 9.51 4.51
CA GLN A 123 -10.17 9.77 5.66
C GLN A 123 -9.83 11.07 6.39
N ARG A 124 -8.55 11.46 6.39
CA ARG A 124 -8.06 12.71 6.97
C ARG A 124 -8.07 13.90 5.99
N GLY A 125 -8.46 13.68 4.74
CA GLY A 125 -8.59 14.73 3.73
C GLY A 125 -7.27 15.22 3.13
N PHE A 126 -6.18 14.46 3.27
CA PHE A 126 -4.89 14.77 2.63
C PHE A 126 -4.87 14.34 1.16
N ILE A 127 -5.58 13.26 0.82
CA ILE A 127 -5.67 12.74 -0.54
C ILE A 127 -7.14 12.65 -0.94
N THR A 128 -7.44 12.93 -2.21
CA THR A 128 -8.80 12.76 -2.76
C THR A 128 -8.89 11.51 -3.62
N LEU A 129 -10.08 10.93 -3.75
CA LEU A 129 -10.32 9.79 -4.65
C LEU A 129 -10.05 10.14 -6.12
N ASP A 130 -10.14 11.42 -6.48
CA ASP A 130 -9.82 11.89 -7.83
C ASP A 130 -8.37 11.61 -8.25
N SER A 131 -7.46 11.49 -7.28
CA SER A 131 -6.06 11.11 -7.53
C SER A 131 -5.92 9.74 -8.21
N LEU A 132 -6.91 8.84 -8.09
CA LEU A 132 -6.93 7.51 -8.71
C LEU A 132 -7.46 7.50 -10.15
N ARG A 133 -8.08 8.59 -10.63
CA ARG A 133 -8.78 8.60 -11.92
C ARG A 133 -7.84 8.43 -13.09
N LYS A 134 -6.68 9.10 -13.05
CA LYS A 134 -5.68 9.04 -14.11
C LYS A 134 -4.78 7.82 -13.91
N PRO A 135 -4.49 7.04 -14.96
CA PRO A 135 -3.48 5.99 -14.87
C PRO A 135 -2.12 6.57 -14.46
N ILE A 136 -1.27 5.75 -13.84
CA ILE A 136 0.04 6.17 -13.33
C ILE A 136 1.13 5.48 -14.14
N ALA A 137 2.00 6.26 -14.77
CA ALA A 137 3.22 5.77 -15.42
C ALA A 137 4.29 5.42 -14.36
N LEU A 138 4.17 4.24 -13.73
CA LEU A 138 5.01 3.76 -12.61
C LEU A 138 6.52 3.67 -12.90
N TRP A 139 6.92 3.80 -14.16
CA TRP A 139 8.32 3.77 -14.62
C TRP A 139 8.89 5.14 -15.00
N THR A 140 8.04 6.16 -15.14
CA THR A 140 8.50 7.50 -15.51
C THR A 140 9.09 8.22 -14.30
N GLY A 141 10.32 8.72 -14.42
CA GLY A 141 10.95 9.52 -13.37
C GLY A 141 10.19 10.82 -13.09
N SER A 142 10.20 11.26 -11.83
CA SER A 142 9.65 12.54 -11.40
C SER A 142 10.37 13.00 -10.14
N ASP A 143 10.77 14.28 -10.10
CA ASP A 143 11.44 14.86 -8.94
C ASP A 143 10.50 14.93 -7.73
N ALA A 144 9.22 15.24 -7.96
CA ALA A 144 8.20 15.28 -6.91
C ALA A 144 8.01 13.90 -6.28
N VAL A 145 7.80 12.88 -7.12
CA VAL A 145 7.63 11.51 -6.66
C VAL A 145 8.90 10.97 -6.01
N SER A 146 10.08 11.25 -6.58
CA SER A 146 11.36 10.84 -5.97
C SER A 146 11.53 11.45 -4.58
N THR A 147 11.14 12.70 -4.39
CA THR A 147 11.22 13.39 -3.10
C THR A 147 10.27 12.77 -2.07
N ILE A 148 9.04 12.46 -2.47
CA ILE A 148 8.05 11.83 -1.57
C ILE A 148 8.47 10.39 -1.25
N THR A 149 8.96 9.64 -2.23
CA THR A 149 9.48 8.28 -2.04
C THR A 149 10.69 8.30 -1.10
N ASP A 150 11.63 9.23 -1.28
CA ASP A 150 12.77 9.42 -0.37
C ASP A 150 12.29 9.69 1.08
N LEU A 151 11.19 10.41 1.28
CA LEU A 151 10.59 10.64 2.60
C LEU A 151 9.87 9.40 3.15
N LEU A 152 9.07 8.71 2.34
CA LEU A 152 8.34 7.49 2.75
C LEU A 152 9.32 6.39 3.16
N THR A 153 10.46 6.27 2.48
CA THR A 153 11.51 5.28 2.83
C THR A 153 12.21 5.57 4.16
N THR A 154 11.88 6.67 4.83
CA THR A 154 12.34 6.92 6.22
C THR A 154 11.50 6.21 7.27
N PHE A 155 10.34 5.64 6.93
CA PHE A 155 9.54 4.84 7.85
C PHE A 155 10.06 3.41 7.96
N ASP A 156 9.98 2.83 9.15
CA ASP A 156 10.61 1.55 9.51
C ASP A 156 10.27 0.37 8.59
N VAL A 157 9.04 0.29 8.05
CA VAL A 157 8.68 -0.76 7.09
C VAL A 157 9.52 -0.61 5.82
N LEU A 158 9.45 0.57 5.18
CA LEU A 158 10.13 0.82 3.91
C LEU A 158 11.65 0.95 4.04
N ALA A 159 12.15 1.50 5.14
CA ALA A 159 13.60 1.58 5.40
C ALA A 159 14.24 0.19 5.44
N LYS A 160 13.54 -0.82 5.97
CA LYS A 160 14.03 -2.20 6.01
C LYS A 160 13.99 -2.86 4.65
N GLU A 161 12.97 -2.59 3.84
CA GLU A 161 12.93 -3.04 2.44
C GLU A 161 14.14 -2.52 1.66
N VAL A 162 14.46 -1.22 1.83
CA VAL A 162 15.67 -0.62 1.25
C VAL A 162 16.94 -1.28 1.80
N GLN A 163 16.98 -1.60 3.09
CA GLN A 163 18.13 -2.27 3.68
C GLN A 163 18.32 -3.70 3.16
N PHE A 164 17.26 -4.45 2.89
CA PHE A 164 17.36 -5.78 2.28
C PHE A 164 17.98 -5.75 0.88
N ASP A 165 17.64 -4.73 0.10
CA ASP A 165 18.25 -4.47 -1.21
C ASP A 165 19.75 -4.21 -1.08
N ILE A 166 20.13 -3.30 -0.18
CA ILE A 166 21.53 -2.93 0.08
C ILE A 166 22.36 -4.11 0.58
N ASP A 167 21.80 -4.89 1.51
CA ASP A 167 22.46 -6.06 2.09
C ASP A 167 22.49 -7.27 1.14
N ASN A 168 21.80 -7.18 -0.01
CA ASN A 168 21.55 -8.31 -0.92
C ASN A 168 20.97 -9.54 -0.20
N LYS A 169 20.14 -9.31 0.82
CA LYS A 169 19.44 -10.34 1.60
C LYS A 169 18.04 -10.51 1.06
N LYS A 170 17.94 -11.17 -0.09
CA LYS A 170 16.65 -11.44 -0.73
C LYS A 170 15.77 -12.30 0.21
N PRO A 171 14.57 -11.85 0.59
CA PRO A 171 13.67 -12.63 1.43
C PRO A 171 13.17 -13.91 0.76
N HIS A 172 13.16 -13.98 -0.58
CA HIS A 172 12.84 -15.19 -1.36
C HIS A 172 13.54 -15.16 -2.73
N PRO A 173 13.63 -16.29 -3.46
CA PRO A 173 14.41 -16.39 -4.72
C PRO A 173 13.96 -15.45 -5.85
N LEU A 174 12.66 -15.15 -5.89
CA LEU A 174 12.02 -14.30 -6.90
C LEU A 174 11.85 -12.84 -6.43
N TRP A 175 12.55 -12.44 -5.36
CA TRP A 175 12.44 -11.10 -4.82
C TRP A 175 13.21 -10.11 -5.68
N GLU A 176 12.57 -8.99 -5.97
CA GLU A 176 13.10 -7.90 -6.78
C GLU A 176 12.70 -6.57 -6.15
N SER A 177 13.70 -5.72 -5.84
CA SER A 177 13.49 -4.45 -5.14
C SER A 177 12.59 -3.47 -5.90
N TYR A 178 12.59 -3.55 -7.23
CA TYR A 178 11.70 -2.78 -8.10
C TYR A 178 10.23 -2.84 -7.67
N THR A 179 9.76 -4.00 -7.21
CA THR A 179 8.36 -4.21 -6.85
C THR A 179 7.92 -3.37 -5.64
N MET A 180 8.82 -3.15 -4.68
CA MET A 180 8.60 -2.22 -3.56
C MET A 180 8.60 -0.77 -4.03
N PHE A 181 9.55 -0.42 -4.92
CA PHE A 181 9.64 0.94 -5.45
C PHE A 181 8.38 1.33 -6.22
N GLU A 182 7.76 0.41 -6.93
CA GLU A 182 6.53 0.65 -7.68
C GLU A 182 5.32 0.91 -6.78
N ALA A 183 5.12 0.09 -5.75
CA ALA A 183 4.05 0.31 -4.79
C ALA A 183 4.27 1.64 -4.04
N THR A 184 5.50 1.95 -3.65
CA THR A 184 5.84 3.23 -3.03
C THR A 184 5.62 4.40 -3.99
N ASN A 185 6.02 4.25 -5.25
CA ASN A 185 5.81 5.22 -6.31
C ASN A 185 4.33 5.48 -6.59
N TRP A 186 3.48 4.46 -6.47
CA TRP A 186 2.03 4.61 -6.54
C TRP A 186 1.55 5.59 -5.47
N LEU A 187 1.86 5.35 -4.19
CA LEU A 187 1.44 6.22 -3.09
C LEU A 187 2.03 7.63 -3.23
N SER A 188 3.33 7.74 -3.55
CA SER A 188 4.02 9.01 -3.79
C SER A 188 3.34 9.82 -4.89
N THR A 189 2.89 9.17 -5.96
CA THR A 189 2.18 9.85 -7.06
C THR A 189 0.83 10.39 -6.58
N LEU A 190 0.07 9.62 -5.81
CA LEU A 190 -1.23 10.07 -5.29
C LEU A 190 -1.10 11.25 -4.31
N ILE A 191 -0.03 11.26 -3.51
CA ILE A 191 0.34 12.40 -2.65
C ILE A 191 0.65 13.63 -3.51
N ALA A 192 1.51 13.49 -4.53
CA ALA A 192 1.89 14.59 -5.42
C ALA A 192 0.70 15.18 -6.19
N ARG A 193 -0.32 14.36 -6.50
CA ARG A 193 -1.58 14.80 -7.14
C ARG A 193 -2.49 15.61 -6.22
N SER A 194 -2.38 15.45 -4.91
CA SER A 194 -3.41 15.90 -3.95
C SER A 194 -3.10 17.21 -3.23
N CYS A 195 -1.95 17.84 -3.50
CA CYS A 195 -1.56 19.11 -2.89
C CYS A 195 -1.55 19.13 -1.34
N ALA A 196 -1.29 17.98 -0.70
CA ALA A 196 -1.31 17.86 0.74
C ALA A 196 -0.23 18.70 1.42
N ASP A 197 -0.51 19.23 2.61
CA ASP A 197 0.54 19.78 3.48
C ASP A 197 1.47 18.66 3.93
N VAL A 198 2.71 18.70 3.43
CA VAL A 198 3.70 17.62 3.58
C VAL A 198 3.98 17.34 5.06
N ALA A 199 4.17 18.39 5.86
CA ALA A 199 4.51 18.21 7.28
C ALA A 199 3.40 17.46 8.03
N THR A 200 2.16 17.95 7.94
CA THR A 200 1.01 17.33 8.63
C THR A 200 0.69 15.95 8.04
N LEU A 201 0.89 15.74 6.74
CA LEU A 201 0.71 14.43 6.09
C LEU A 201 1.66 13.39 6.67
N PHE A 202 2.96 13.70 6.77
CA PHE A 202 3.95 12.75 7.27
C PHE A 202 3.81 12.51 8.79
N GLU A 203 3.41 13.52 9.56
CA GLU A 203 3.00 13.32 10.96
C GLU A 203 1.79 12.38 11.07
N THR A 204 0.83 12.50 10.16
CA THR A 204 -0.34 11.61 10.14
C THR A 204 0.04 10.17 9.81
N ILE A 205 0.96 9.95 8.86
CA ILE A 205 1.49 8.62 8.54
C ILE A 205 2.21 8.02 9.75
N GLU A 206 3.00 8.83 10.47
CA GLU A 206 3.70 8.37 11.67
C GLU A 206 2.72 7.97 12.79
N VAL A 207 1.67 8.77 13.01
CA VAL A 207 0.64 8.49 14.02
C VAL A 207 -0.24 7.30 13.64
N SER A 208 -0.48 7.06 12.36
CA SER A 208 -1.27 5.91 11.91
C SER A 208 -0.51 4.59 12.05
N ASN A 209 0.83 4.65 12.07
CA ASN A 209 1.73 3.55 12.37
C ASN A 209 1.67 2.35 11.39
N TYR A 210 0.96 2.47 10.26
CA TYR A 210 0.95 1.43 9.23
C TYR A 210 2.33 1.21 8.61
N LEU A 211 3.14 2.26 8.46
CA LEU A 211 4.53 2.14 7.99
C LEU A 211 5.54 1.98 9.14
N GLY A 212 5.06 1.82 10.37
CA GLY A 212 5.88 1.86 11.58
C GLY A 212 6.32 3.27 11.95
N GLY A 213 7.26 3.35 12.92
CA GLY A 213 7.84 4.61 13.35
C GLY A 213 8.81 5.19 12.32
N ARG A 214 9.15 6.47 12.50
CA ARG A 214 10.19 7.11 11.69
C ARG A 214 11.57 6.61 12.09
N ASN A 215 12.28 6.00 11.15
CA ASN A 215 13.64 5.55 11.34
C ASN A 215 14.60 6.74 11.37
N LYS A 216 15.16 7.03 12.55
CA LYS A 216 16.02 8.20 12.76
C LYS A 216 17.22 8.23 11.81
N ALA A 217 17.92 7.11 11.62
CA ALA A 217 19.10 7.04 10.76
C ALA A 217 18.74 7.20 9.27
N ALA A 218 17.61 6.67 8.82
CA ALA A 218 17.14 6.90 7.45
C ALA A 218 16.73 8.36 7.24
N PHE A 219 16.06 8.98 8.23
CA PHE A 219 15.66 10.38 8.17
C PHE A 219 16.86 11.34 8.17
N GLU A 220 17.89 11.08 8.99
CA GLU A 220 19.15 11.84 8.98
C GLU A 220 19.83 11.77 7.61
N ARG A 221 19.96 10.57 7.02
CA ARG A 221 20.49 10.40 5.66
C ARG A 221 19.68 11.16 4.60
N TYR A 222 18.36 11.19 4.75
CA TYR A 222 17.49 11.98 3.87
C TYR A 222 17.78 13.48 4.00
N GLN A 223 17.88 14.00 5.23
CA GLN A 223 18.14 15.41 5.48
C GLN A 223 19.51 15.86 4.94
N GLU A 224 20.53 15.02 5.07
CA GLU A 224 21.87 15.28 4.51
C GLU A 224 21.85 15.33 2.98
N LYS A 225 21.14 14.39 2.34
CA LYS A 225 21.04 14.30 0.88
C LYS A 225 20.17 15.41 0.28
N SER A 226 19.15 15.87 1.02
CA SER A 226 18.06 16.71 0.50
C SER A 226 17.63 17.84 1.45
N PRO A 227 18.54 18.72 1.92
CA PRO A 227 18.27 19.65 3.02
C PRO A 227 17.18 20.71 2.76
N ASN A 228 16.77 20.89 1.50
CA ASN A 228 15.77 21.90 1.10
C ASN A 228 14.81 21.39 0.01
N LYS A 229 14.67 20.08 -0.18
CA LYS A 229 13.79 19.57 -1.23
C LYS A 229 12.34 19.92 -0.91
N ARG A 230 11.70 20.57 -1.88
CA ARG A 230 10.27 20.78 -1.95
C ARG A 230 9.78 20.09 -3.21
N PHE A 231 8.52 19.70 -3.23
CA PHE A 231 7.90 19.23 -4.45
C PHE A 231 6.70 20.12 -4.77
N ASP A 232 6.53 20.36 -6.05
CA ASP A 232 5.33 21.02 -6.57
C ASP A 232 4.26 19.97 -6.80
N CYS A 233 3.03 20.38 -6.56
CA CYS A 233 1.89 19.50 -6.68
C CYS A 233 1.33 19.60 -8.09
N ASN A 234 0.95 18.45 -8.64
CA ASN A 234 0.51 18.34 -10.02
C ASN A 234 -0.59 17.28 -10.10
N ALA A 235 -1.83 17.69 -10.36
CA ALA A 235 -2.97 16.78 -10.50
C ALA A 235 -2.75 15.72 -11.61
N ASP A 236 -1.83 16.00 -12.53
CA ASP A 236 -1.49 15.17 -13.68
C ASP A 236 -0.15 14.45 -13.48
N GLU A 237 0.34 14.42 -12.23
CA GLU A 237 1.62 13.82 -11.91
C GLU A 237 1.68 12.38 -12.41
N ARG A 238 2.65 12.12 -13.30
CA ARG A 238 2.86 10.84 -13.99
C ARG A 238 1.60 10.25 -14.64
N ALA A 239 0.65 11.09 -15.06
CA ALA A 239 -0.44 10.61 -15.89
C ALA A 239 0.12 10.08 -17.23
N THR A 240 -0.41 8.96 -17.73
CA THR A 240 -0.03 8.50 -19.08
C THR A 240 -0.59 9.46 -20.12
N ALA A 241 0.22 9.75 -21.16
CA ALA A 241 -0.12 10.74 -22.17
C ALA A 241 -1.37 10.36 -22.99
N ASP A 242 -1.61 9.06 -23.16
CA ASP A 242 -2.74 8.50 -23.93
C ASP A 242 -3.90 8.03 -23.04
N GLY A 243 -3.78 8.20 -21.71
CA GLY A 243 -4.77 7.70 -20.76
C GLY A 243 -4.85 6.17 -20.67
N THR A 244 -3.90 5.44 -21.27
CA THR A 244 -3.84 3.99 -21.12
C THR A 244 -3.30 3.63 -19.75
N THR A 245 -3.89 2.62 -19.12
CA THR A 245 -3.32 2.03 -17.91
C THR A 245 -2.06 1.27 -18.33
N PRO A 246 -0.87 1.67 -17.87
CA PRO A 246 0.35 0.97 -18.24
C PRO A 246 0.31 -0.45 -17.71
N MET A 247 1.11 -1.31 -18.33
CA MET A 247 1.06 -2.76 -18.19
C MET A 247 1.07 -3.22 -16.73
N ASN A 248 0.11 -4.09 -16.39
CA ASN A 248 0.10 -4.80 -15.13
C ASN A 248 1.15 -5.92 -15.17
N TYR A 249 1.95 -5.98 -14.12
CA TYR A 249 2.93 -7.02 -13.88
C TYR A 249 2.46 -7.92 -12.74
N PHE A 250 3.15 -9.04 -12.54
CA PHE A 250 2.71 -10.11 -11.66
C PHE A 250 2.55 -9.64 -10.22
N GLY A 251 1.33 -9.74 -9.71
CA GLY A 251 1.03 -9.41 -8.32
C GLY A 251 0.92 -7.91 -8.02
N PHE A 252 0.92 -7.01 -9.01
CA PHE A 252 0.49 -5.62 -8.78
C PHE A 252 -1.04 -5.50 -8.83
N TRP A 253 -1.61 -4.83 -7.83
CA TRP A 253 -3.08 -4.74 -7.69
C TRP A 253 -3.58 -3.43 -7.08
N LEU A 254 -2.69 -2.47 -6.83
CA LEU A 254 -3.11 -1.16 -6.34
C LEU A 254 -3.94 -0.42 -7.40
N PRO A 255 -5.05 0.25 -7.01
CA PRO A 255 -5.96 0.85 -7.96
C PRO A 255 -5.36 2.10 -8.60
N HIS A 256 -5.53 2.28 -9.91
CA HIS A 256 -5.28 3.53 -10.63
C HIS A 256 -5.94 3.48 -12.01
N GLY A 257 -6.11 4.63 -12.66
CA GLY A 257 -6.75 4.69 -13.98
C GLY A 257 -8.25 4.40 -13.93
N LEU A 258 -8.91 4.77 -12.83
CA LEU A 258 -10.34 4.49 -12.61
C LEU A 258 -11.28 5.38 -13.45
N GLY A 259 -10.72 6.35 -14.20
CA GLY A 259 -11.46 7.16 -15.17
C GLY A 259 -12.62 7.93 -14.56
N ASN A 260 -13.79 7.80 -15.18
CA ASN A 260 -15.01 8.55 -14.83
C ASN A 260 -15.92 7.82 -13.84
N LYS A 261 -15.44 6.75 -13.17
CA LYS A 261 -16.20 6.06 -12.10
C LYS A 261 -16.67 7.06 -11.04
N SER A 262 -17.87 6.85 -10.51
CA SER A 262 -18.36 7.59 -9.34
C SER A 262 -17.49 7.32 -8.11
N GLU A 263 -17.54 8.19 -7.10
CA GLU A 263 -16.82 7.95 -5.84
C GLU A 263 -17.22 6.64 -5.18
N HIS A 264 -18.51 6.26 -5.26
CA HIS A 264 -19.00 4.99 -4.75
C HIS A 264 -18.34 3.81 -5.46
N GLU A 265 -18.28 3.83 -6.79
CA GLU A 265 -17.60 2.79 -7.56
C GLU A 265 -16.09 2.74 -7.26
N ILE A 266 -15.43 3.88 -7.10
CA ILE A 266 -14.01 3.92 -6.71
C ILE A 266 -13.79 3.24 -5.34
N ARG A 267 -14.67 3.47 -4.37
CA ARG A 267 -14.61 2.80 -3.06
C ARG A 267 -14.80 1.29 -3.19
N LEU A 268 -15.71 0.84 -4.05
CA LEU A 268 -15.90 -0.59 -4.32
C LEU A 268 -14.64 -1.23 -4.94
N GLU A 269 -13.93 -0.52 -5.82
CA GLU A 269 -12.65 -0.99 -6.36
C GLU A 269 -11.59 -1.12 -5.26
N ILE A 270 -11.47 -0.14 -4.36
CA ILE A 270 -10.57 -0.21 -3.21
C ILE A 270 -10.90 -1.42 -2.31
N MET A 271 -12.17 -1.68 -2.04
CA MET A 271 -12.59 -2.87 -1.28
C MET A 271 -12.28 -4.18 -2.01
N SER A 272 -12.40 -4.20 -3.33
CA SER A 272 -12.04 -5.35 -4.17
C SER A 272 -10.54 -5.65 -4.08
N CYS A 273 -9.70 -4.61 -4.05
CA CYS A 273 -8.26 -4.72 -3.82
C CYS A 273 -7.94 -5.39 -2.47
N VAL A 274 -8.61 -5.01 -1.38
CA VAL A 274 -8.46 -5.66 -0.06
C VAL A 274 -8.86 -7.13 -0.13
N LYS A 275 -10.04 -7.45 -0.66
CA LYS A 275 -10.52 -8.85 -0.81
C LYS A 275 -9.57 -9.72 -1.65
N ARG A 276 -8.93 -9.13 -2.67
CA ARG A 276 -7.93 -9.82 -3.48
C ARG A 276 -6.73 -10.21 -2.62
N PHE A 277 -6.24 -9.31 -1.78
CA PHE A 277 -5.13 -9.62 -0.86
C PHE A 277 -5.52 -10.64 0.21
N ASP A 278 -6.71 -10.54 0.80
CA ASP A 278 -7.21 -11.53 1.78
C ASP A 278 -7.20 -12.95 1.18
N ASN A 279 -7.61 -13.09 -0.09
CA ASN A 279 -7.58 -14.37 -0.78
C ASN A 279 -6.14 -14.85 -1.05
N ILE A 280 -5.21 -13.94 -1.40
CA ILE A 280 -3.79 -14.27 -1.56
C ILE A 280 -3.21 -14.78 -0.23
N GLU A 281 -3.46 -14.07 0.86
CA GLU A 281 -2.99 -14.46 2.19
C GLU A 281 -3.57 -15.80 2.62
N ARG A 282 -4.87 -16.02 2.46
CA ARG A 282 -5.52 -17.29 2.81
C ARG A 282 -4.89 -18.47 2.09
N VAL A 283 -4.73 -18.39 0.77
CA VAL A 283 -4.11 -19.48 -0.02
C VAL A 283 -2.64 -19.65 0.35
N TYR A 284 -1.91 -18.57 0.60
CA TYR A 284 -0.53 -18.61 1.08
C TYR A 284 -0.45 -19.36 2.42
N LYS A 285 -1.26 -18.98 3.41
CA LYS A 285 -1.31 -19.62 4.73
C LYS A 285 -1.66 -21.10 4.62
N SER A 286 -2.69 -21.46 3.85
CA SER A 286 -3.06 -22.86 3.59
C SER A 286 -1.92 -23.66 2.96
N PHE A 287 -1.21 -23.09 1.98
CA PHE A 287 -0.12 -23.78 1.30
C PHE A 287 1.07 -24.07 2.21
N PHE A 288 1.34 -23.18 3.17
CA PHE A 288 2.46 -23.27 4.11
C PHE A 288 2.07 -23.79 5.50
N ASP A 289 0.83 -24.28 5.67
CA ASP A 289 0.29 -24.75 6.95
C ASP A 289 0.46 -23.72 8.09
N ILE A 290 0.19 -22.44 7.77
CA ILE A 290 0.27 -21.33 8.70
C ILE A 290 -1.13 -21.14 9.33
N PRO A 291 -1.26 -21.18 10.67
CA PRO A 291 -2.54 -20.96 11.34
C PRO A 291 -3.15 -19.58 11.02
N ASP A 292 -4.49 -19.52 10.94
CA ASP A 292 -5.21 -18.26 10.65
C ASP A 292 -4.99 -17.20 11.73
N ASP A 293 -4.95 -17.63 13.00
CA ASP A 293 -4.70 -16.78 14.17
C ASP A 293 -3.26 -16.26 14.24
N ARG A 294 -2.35 -16.89 13.50
CA ARG A 294 -1.03 -16.34 13.23
C ARG A 294 -1.19 -15.23 12.20
N SER A 295 -1.46 -14.03 12.70
CA SER A 295 -1.32 -12.85 11.87
C SER A 295 0.13 -12.74 11.42
N LEU A 296 0.32 -12.78 10.10
CA LEU A 296 1.60 -12.42 9.50
C LEU A 296 1.82 -10.89 9.57
N PHE A 297 0.76 -10.15 9.97
CA PHE A 297 0.74 -8.73 10.37
C PHE A 297 0.56 -8.63 11.90
N VAL A 298 1.63 -8.53 12.68
CA VAL A 298 1.45 -8.44 14.14
C VAL A 298 1.05 -7.03 14.55
N ALA A 299 -0.19 -6.85 15.00
CA ALA A 299 -0.52 -5.81 15.97
C ALA A 299 0.11 -6.20 17.32
N SER A 300 0.90 -5.31 17.92
CA SER A 300 1.64 -5.63 19.15
C SER A 300 0.72 -6.06 20.29
N GLU A 301 0.98 -7.22 20.89
CA GLU A 301 0.51 -7.52 22.25
C GLU A 301 1.29 -6.67 23.25
N GLY A 302 0.75 -5.49 23.54
CA GLY A 302 1.19 -4.62 24.63
C GLY A 302 0.12 -4.55 25.71
N GLY A 303 0.03 -5.57 26.56
CA GLY A 303 -0.79 -5.50 27.78
C GLY A 303 -1.40 -6.84 28.18
N THR A 304 -0.94 -7.38 29.31
CA THR A 304 -1.52 -8.55 29.98
C THR A 304 -3.00 -8.32 30.31
N GLY A 305 -3.90 -8.70 29.41
CA GLY A 305 -5.34 -8.74 29.63
C GLY A 305 -5.87 -10.05 29.08
N LYS A 306 -6.36 -10.93 29.95
CA LYS A 306 -7.00 -12.20 29.57
C LYS A 306 -8.10 -11.93 28.54
N VAL A 307 -7.91 -12.38 27.30
CA VAL A 307 -8.95 -12.33 26.26
C VAL A 307 -9.83 -13.56 26.42
N ASN A 308 -11.09 -13.34 26.80
CA ASN A 308 -12.15 -14.32 26.59
C ASN A 308 -12.38 -14.45 25.09
N GLN A 309 -12.35 -15.67 24.57
CA GLN A 309 -12.73 -15.98 23.19
C GLN A 309 -14.14 -15.45 22.91
N VAL A 310 -14.24 -14.52 21.96
CA VAL A 310 -15.48 -14.17 21.28
C VAL A 310 -15.28 -14.57 19.82
N LYS A 311 -16.09 -15.53 19.35
CA LYS A 311 -16.32 -15.75 17.92
C LYS A 311 -16.90 -14.45 17.36
N GLY A 312 -16.14 -13.74 16.55
CA GLY A 312 -16.58 -12.53 15.86
C GLY A 312 -16.45 -12.73 14.36
N ASP A 313 -17.57 -12.85 13.68
CA ASP A 313 -17.69 -12.53 12.26
C ASP A 313 -17.28 -11.05 12.11
N ALA A 314 -16.33 -10.76 11.23
CA ALA A 314 -15.93 -9.39 10.95
C ALA A 314 -17.05 -8.69 10.15
N GLU A 315 -18.07 -8.19 10.84
CA GLU A 315 -18.94 -7.14 10.32
C GLU A 315 -18.08 -5.89 10.12
N TYR A 316 -17.82 -5.57 8.86
CA TYR A 316 -17.38 -4.23 8.45
C TYR A 316 -18.37 -3.19 9.01
N PRO A 317 -17.91 -1.97 9.36
CA PRO A 317 -18.79 -0.94 9.89
C PRO A 317 -19.94 -0.66 8.91
N ASP A 318 -21.13 -1.07 9.34
CA ASP A 318 -22.45 -0.79 8.79
C ASP A 318 -22.59 0.70 8.46
N ASP A 319 -22.82 1.02 7.17
CA ASP A 319 -23.43 2.18 6.49
C ASP A 319 -23.62 3.53 7.23
N THR A 320 -22.93 3.82 8.33
CA THR A 320 -23.16 5.03 9.14
C THR A 320 -22.52 6.27 8.52
N LEU A 321 -21.64 6.08 7.53
CA LEU A 321 -21.16 7.16 6.65
C LEU A 321 -22.17 7.55 5.55
N LEU A 322 -23.28 6.80 5.35
CA LEU A 322 -24.30 7.10 4.33
C LEU A 322 -25.38 8.08 4.78
N ARG A 323 -25.43 8.49 6.06
CA ARG A 323 -26.50 9.39 6.55
C ARG A 323 -26.14 10.86 6.64
N ALA A 324 -24.88 11.24 6.47
CA ALA A 324 -24.46 12.65 6.56
C ALA A 324 -24.79 13.46 5.29
N ASP A 325 -24.87 12.82 4.11
CA ASP A 325 -25.06 13.54 2.83
C ASP A 325 -26.52 13.58 2.32
N GLN A 326 -27.47 12.96 3.02
CA GLN A 326 -28.89 12.99 2.63
C GLN A 326 -29.74 14.01 3.42
N GLN A 327 -29.14 14.83 4.29
CA GLN A 327 -29.86 15.93 4.98
C GLN A 327 -29.46 17.34 4.52
N ALA A 328 -28.69 17.46 3.44
CA ALA A 328 -28.35 18.76 2.86
C ALA A 328 -28.48 18.75 1.33
N LYS A 329 -29.71 18.56 0.82
CA LYS A 329 -30.15 19.07 -0.49
C LYS A 329 -31.67 19.01 -0.62
#